data_AF-A0A1H8AZZ5-F1
#
_entry.id   AF-A0A1H8AZZ5-F1
#
_cell.length_a   1.000
_cell.length_b   1.000
_cell.length_c   1.000
_cell.angle_alpha   90.00
_cell.angle_beta   90.00
_cell.angle_gamma   90.00
#
_symmetry.space_group_name_H-M   'P 1'
#
loop_
_entity.id
_entity.type
_entity.pdbx_description
1 polymer ?
#
loop_
_entity_poly.entity_id
_entity_poly.type
_entity_poly.pdbx_seq_one_letter_code
_entity_poly.pdbx_strand_id
1 'polypeptide(L)'
;MGAFVIDGFIWQLIIVPIITIVPALIVYFKTKKWWLAPLVTLVLTMITDIIFSALYHSSVSLSSWCIALPITVTAIVWLIKGIKFGFASNH
;
A
#
# COMPACT_ATOMS: atom_id res chain seq x y z
N MET A 1 -16.83 26.17 12.24
CA MET A 1 -15.54 25.60 11.80
C MET A 1 -15.86 24.39 10.96
N GLY A 2 -15.66 24.44 9.64
CA GLY A 2 -15.96 23.33 8.75
C GLY A 2 -15.01 22.17 9.04
N ALA A 3 -15.48 21.18 9.80
CA ALA A 3 -14.74 19.95 10.01
C ALA A 3 -14.65 19.25 8.65
N PHE A 4 -13.46 19.28 8.06
CA PHE A 4 -13.12 18.44 6.91
C PHE A 4 -13.06 17.00 7.43
N VAL A 5 -14.23 16.42 7.70
CA VAL A 5 -14.38 14.99 7.95
C VAL A 5 -14.14 14.36 6.60
N ILE A 6 -12.89 13.97 6.34
CA ILE A 6 -12.62 13.04 5.24
C ILE A 6 -13.45 11.81 5.57
N ASP A 7 -14.43 11.54 4.71
CA ASP A 7 -15.26 10.36 4.85
C ASP A 7 -14.35 9.13 5.00
N GLY A 8 -14.63 8.28 5.99
CA GLY A 8 -13.82 7.09 6.26
C GLY A 8 -13.65 6.20 5.02
N PHE A 9 -14.62 6.24 4.11
CA PHE A 9 -14.55 5.61 2.80
C PHE A 9 -13.45 6.22 1.91
N ILE A 10 -13.40 7.55 1.79
CA ILE A 10 -12.38 8.26 0.99
C ILE A 10 -10.97 7.99 1.55
N TRP A 11 -10.84 7.99 2.87
CA TRP A 11 -9.58 7.68 3.54
C TRP A 11 -9.08 6.27 3.16
N GLN A 12 -9.94 5.27 3.30
CA GLN A 12 -9.61 3.86 3.07
C GLN A 12 -9.37 3.52 1.60
N LEU A 13 -10.13 4.14 0.67
CA LEU A 13 -10.16 3.70 -0.73
C LEU A 13 -9.27 4.52 -1.66
N ILE A 14 -8.94 5.75 -1.27
CA ILE A 14 -8.14 6.67 -2.10
C ILE A 14 -6.85 7.01 -1.39
N ILE A 15 -6.92 7.55 -0.17
CA ILE A 15 -5.75 8.13 0.49
C ILE A 15 -4.78 7.04 0.94
N VAL A 16 -5.24 6.04 1.69
CA VAL A 16 -4.41 4.93 2.18
C VAL A 16 -3.73 4.18 1.02
N PRO A 17 -4.41 3.80 -0.08
CA PRO A 17 -3.75 3.15 -1.20
C PRO A 17 -2.69 4.02 -1.87
N ILE A 18 -2.93 5.32 -2.05
CA ILE A 18 -1.95 6.22 -2.67
C ILE A 18 -0.68 6.31 -1.82
N ILE A 19 -0.81 6.52 -0.52
CA ILE A 19 0.35 6.71 0.37
C ILE A 19 1.08 5.41 0.71
N THR A 20 0.48 4.24 0.48
CA THR A 20 1.12 2.95 0.77
C THR A 20 1.67 2.26 -0.49
N ILE A 21 0.91 2.26 -1.59
CA ILE A 21 1.26 1.55 -2.84
C ILE A 21 2.29 2.35 -3.66
N VAL A 22 2.12 3.66 -3.81
CA VAL A 22 3.02 4.48 -4.66
C VAL A 22 4.46 4.42 -4.14
N PRO A 23 4.74 4.62 -2.83
CA PRO A 23 6.10 4.49 -2.30
C PRO A 23 6.64 3.07 -2.43
N ALA A 24 5.82 2.05 -2.20
CA ALA A 24 6.22 0.65 -2.34
C ALA A 24 6.67 0.32 -3.77
N LEU A 25 5.95 0.81 -4.78
CA LEU A 25 6.34 0.65 -6.18
C LEU A 25 7.63 1.42 -6.50
N ILE A 26 7.81 2.63 -5.97
CA ILE A 26 9.07 3.40 -6.12
C ILE A 26 10.25 2.60 -5.54
N VAL A 27 10.09 2.04 -4.34
CA VAL A 27 11.11 1.18 -3.70
C VAL A 27 11.41 -0.05 -4.55
N TYR A 28 10.39 -0.70 -5.11
CA TYR A 28 10.57 -1.82 -6.03
C TYR A 28 11.35 -1.42 -7.28
N PHE A 29 11.01 -0.30 -7.92
CA PHE A 29 11.71 0.12 -9.14
C PHE A 29 13.17 0.49 -8.88
N LYS A 30 13.51 1.03 -7.70
CA LYS A 30 14.88 1.35 -7.29
C LYS A 30 15.69 0.12 -6.88
N THR A 31 15.13 -0.75 -6.06
CA THR A 31 15.87 -1.89 -5.47
C THR A 31 15.82 -3.15 -6.33
N LYS A 32 14.86 -3.25 -7.26
CA LYS A 32 14.51 -4.45 -8.04
C LYS A 32 14.14 -5.68 -7.20
N LYS A 33 13.98 -5.55 -5.89
CA LYS A 33 13.60 -6.64 -4.98
C LYS A 33 12.08 -6.71 -4.88
N TRP A 34 11.49 -7.74 -5.46
CA TRP A 34 10.03 -7.92 -5.53
C TRP A 34 9.36 -8.00 -4.15
N TRP A 35 10.03 -8.60 -3.17
CA TRP A 35 9.52 -8.79 -1.81
C TRP A 35 9.54 -7.50 -0.96
N LEU A 36 10.31 -6.48 -1.36
CA LEU A 36 10.36 -5.21 -0.62
C LEU A 36 9.08 -4.39 -0.79
N ALA A 37 8.42 -4.46 -1.94
CA ALA A 37 7.17 -3.72 -2.17
C ALA A 37 6.04 -4.10 -1.19
N PRO A 38 5.67 -5.39 -1.03
CA PRO A 38 4.64 -5.75 -0.06
C PRO A 38 5.06 -5.48 1.38
N LEU A 39 6.36 -5.61 1.71
CA LEU A 39 6.86 -5.27 3.05
C LEU A 39 6.71 -3.77 3.36
N VAL A 40 7.09 -2.90 2.43
CA VAL A 40 6.93 -1.44 2.57
C VAL A 40 5.45 -1.08 2.67
N THR A 41 4.60 -1.71 1.87
CA THR A 41 3.15 -1.52 1.93
C THR A 41 2.59 -1.89 3.29
N LEU A 42 2.99 -3.04 3.84
CA LEU A 42 2.56 -3.51 5.16
C LEU A 42 2.94 -2.50 6.26
N VAL A 43 4.22 -2.10 6.28
CA VAL A 43 4.74 -1.16 7.29
C VAL A 43 4.03 0.19 7.20
N LEU A 44 3.87 0.74 6.00
CA LEU A 44 3.17 2.01 5.82
C LEU A 44 1.69 1.91 6.20
N THR A 45 1.02 0.80 5.87
CA THR A 45 -0.39 0.59 6.22
C THR A 45 -0.58 0.48 7.74
N MET A 46 0.33 -0.21 8.43
CA MET A 46 0.31 -0.28 9.89
C MET A 46 0.53 1.09 10.53
N ILE A 47 1.48 1.87 10.01
CA ILE A 47 1.72 3.26 10.48
C ILE A 47 0.46 4.11 10.27
N THR A 48 -0.19 4.02 9.11
CA THR A 48 -1.40 4.80 8.84
C THR A 48 -2.57 4.39 9.73
N ASP A 49 -2.75 3.10 10.01
CA ASP A 49 -3.79 2.61 10.91
C ASP A 49 -3.55 3.04 12.36
N ILE A 50 -2.28 3.03 12.80
CA ILE A 50 -1.90 3.52 14.14
C ILE A 50 -2.13 5.03 14.26
N ILE A 51 -1.69 5.82 13.27
CA ILE A 51 -1.89 7.27 13.27
C ILE A 51 -3.39 7.60 13.25
N PHE A 52 -4.15 6.95 12.38
CA PHE A 52 -5.59 7.16 12.28
C PHE A 52 -6.30 6.79 13.59
N SER A 53 -5.95 5.64 14.18
CA SER A 53 -6.50 5.23 15.47
C SER A 53 -6.12 6.21 16.57
N ALA A 54 -4.89 6.72 16.61
CA ALA A 54 -4.45 7.68 17.63
C ALA A 54 -5.14 9.05 17.52
N LEU A 55 -5.52 9.47 16.30
CA LEU A 55 -6.18 10.75 16.07
C LEU A 55 -7.69 10.69 16.28
N TYR A 56 -8.32 9.55 15.99
CA TYR A 56 -9.78 9.46 15.92
C TYR A 56 -10.42 8.44 16.88
N HIS A 57 -9.65 7.48 17.42
CA HIS A 57 -10.15 6.42 18.30
C HIS A 57 -9.41 6.35 19.65
N SER A 58 -10.03 5.73 20.64
CA SER A 58 -9.45 5.53 21.99
C SER A 58 -8.57 4.29 22.11
N SER A 59 -8.53 3.42 21.10
CA SER A 59 -7.79 2.16 21.11
C SER A 59 -7.12 1.91 19.75
N VAL A 60 -5.92 1.35 19.78
CA VAL A 60 -5.18 0.98 18.56
C VAL A 60 -5.78 -0.30 17.97
N SER A 61 -6.22 -0.23 16.71
CA SER A 61 -6.68 -1.38 15.95
C SER A 61 -6.05 -1.39 14.56
N LEU A 62 -5.54 -2.55 14.13
CA LEU A 62 -5.08 -2.75 12.76
C LEU A 62 -6.27 -3.19 11.90
N SER A 63 -6.47 -2.54 10.77
CA SER A 63 -7.53 -2.90 9.84
C SER A 63 -7.12 -4.06 8.95
N SER A 64 -8.11 -4.72 8.34
CA SER A 64 -7.88 -5.78 7.33
C SER A 64 -7.06 -5.31 6.13
N TRP A 65 -6.94 -4.00 5.90
CA TRP A 65 -6.13 -3.43 4.83
C TRP A 65 -4.64 -3.68 5.00
N CYS A 66 -4.19 -3.91 6.24
CA CYS A 66 -2.82 -4.38 6.52
C CYS A 66 -2.52 -5.73 5.84
N ILE A 67 -3.53 -6.52 5.48
CA ILE A 67 -3.36 -7.78 4.75
C ILE A 67 -3.71 -7.60 3.27
N ALA A 68 -4.83 -6.92 2.98
CA ALA A 68 -5.32 -6.75 1.61
C ALA A 68 -4.35 -5.96 0.71
N LEU A 69 -3.74 -4.88 1.21
CA LEU A 69 -2.86 -4.03 0.41
C LEU A 69 -1.52 -4.71 0.07
N PRO A 70 -0.80 -5.36 1.00
CA PRO A 70 0.41 -6.11 0.66
C PRO A 70 0.17 -7.24 -0.35
N ILE A 71 -0.95 -7.96 -0.25
CA ILE A 71 -1.32 -8.99 -1.22
C ILE A 71 -1.55 -8.37 -2.60
N THR A 72 -2.31 -7.26 -2.65
CA THR A 72 -2.58 -6.53 -3.90
C THR A 72 -1.29 -6.03 -4.56
N VAL A 73 -0.38 -5.45 -3.77
CA VAL A 73 0.93 -4.99 -4.26
C VAL A 73 1.80 -6.14 -4.73
N THR A 74 1.74 -7.29 -4.05
CA THR A 74 2.43 -8.51 -4.50
C THR A 74 1.94 -8.91 -5.89
N ALA A 75 0.62 -8.97 -6.11
CA ALA A 75 0.03 -9.29 -7.40
C ALA A 75 0.48 -8.32 -8.51
N ILE A 76 0.45 -7.01 -8.23
CA ILE A 76 0.91 -5.98 -9.19
C ILE A 76 2.39 -6.18 -9.56
N VAL A 77 3.26 -6.41 -8.58
CA VAL A 77 4.70 -6.61 -8.81
C VAL A 77 4.95 -7.88 -9.64
N TRP A 78 4.20 -8.96 -9.37
CA TRP A 78 4.28 -10.18 -10.15
C TRP A 78 3.84 -9.98 -11.61
N LEU A 79 2.74 -9.25 -11.83
CA LEU A 79 2.27 -8.89 -13.17
C LEU A 79 3.33 -8.08 -13.94
N ILE A 80 3.91 -7.05 -13.32
CA ILE A 80 4.97 -6.23 -13.93
C ILE A 80 6.19 -7.09 -14.29
N LYS A 81 6.60 -7.99 -13.39
CA LYS A 81 7.74 -8.89 -13.63
C LYS A 81 7.45 -9.89 -14.75
N GLY A 82 6.25 -10.46 -14.79
CA GLY A 82 5.79 -11.37 -15.84
C GLY A 82 5.78 -10.72 -17.22
N ILE A 83 5.25 -9.49 -17.33
CA ILE A 83 5.26 -8.71 -18.58
C ILE A 83 6.70 -8.49 -19.06
N LYS A 84 7.62 -8.11 -18.17
CA LYS A 84 9.03 -7.92 -18.54
C LYS A 84 9.71 -9.19 -19.03
N PHE A 85 9.39 -10.34 -18.43
CA PHE A 85 9.94 -11.62 -18.86
C PHE A 85 9.42 -12.03 -20.25
N GLY A 86 8.12 -11.82 -20.52
CA GLY A 86 7.53 -12.07 -21.84
C GLY A 86 8.16 -11.22 -22.96
N PHE A 87 8.48 -9.94 -22.69
CA PHE A 87 9.17 -9.09 -23.66
C PHE A 87 10.63 -9.50 -23.89
N ALA A 88 11.34 -9.94 -22.86
CA ALA A 88 12.73 -10.39 -22.99
C ALA A 88 12.90 -11.73 -23.72
N SER A 89 11.84 -12.55 -23.78
CA SER A 89 11.85 -13.85 -24.48
C SER A 89 11.58 -13.74 -25.98
N ASN A 90 11.11 -12.59 -26.48
CA ASN A 90 10.73 -12.37 -27.88
C ASN A 90 11.81 -11.61 -28.69
N HIS A 91 12.99 -11.42 -28.13
CA HIS A 91 14.18 -10.84 -28.75
C HIS A 91 15.36 -11.80 -28.59
#